data_AF-A0A2E3FMP1-F1
#
_entry.id   AF-A0A2E3FMP1-F1
#
_cell.length_a   1.000
_cell.length_b   1.000
_cell.length_c   1.000
_cell.angle_alpha   90.00
_cell.angle_beta   90.00
_cell.angle_gamma   90.00
#
_symmetry.space_group_name_H-M   'P 1'
#
loop_
_entity.id
_entity.type
_entity.pdbx_description
1 polymer ?
#
loop_
_entity_poly.entity_id
_entity_poly.type
_entity_poly.pdbx_seq_one_letter_code
_entity_poly.pdbx_strand_id
1 'polypeptide(L)'
;MMGIVYARVMEMTKYEFEKGSEIAKSLDTNGDKIITDKEFLMKERMIFLENEDKKQDQQRYLVWFSALSVTIFIVVLMTPIIPVERISHLSGIAEIWVISNMGVIGSFIGFTQIAKRKNMEK
;
A
#
# COMPACT_ATOMS: atom_id res chain seq x y z
N MET A 1 13.80 9.43 43.94
CA MET A 1 13.17 10.38 42.98
C MET A 1 12.73 9.75 41.65
N MET A 2 13.01 8.46 41.38
CA MET A 2 12.69 7.81 40.09
C MET A 2 11.33 7.06 40.07
N GLY A 3 10.72 6.81 41.24
CA GLY A 3 9.45 6.06 41.36
C GLY A 3 8.17 6.91 41.24
N ILE A 4 8.23 8.20 41.56
CA ILE A 4 7.08 9.12 41.47
C ILE A 4 6.81 9.52 40.01
N VAL A 5 7.84 9.50 39.16
CA VAL A 5 7.73 9.82 37.72
C VAL A 5 6.98 8.73 36.95
N TYR A 6 7.15 7.45 37.29
CA TYR A 6 6.41 6.36 36.65
C TYR A 6 4.92 6.34 37.01
N ALA A 7 4.56 6.78 38.23
CA ALA A 7 3.17 6.81 38.66
C ALA A 7 2.32 7.89 37.95
N ARG A 8 2.96 8.90 37.32
CA ARG A 8 2.25 10.00 36.65
C ARG A 8 1.92 9.75 35.17
N VAL A 9 2.39 8.65 34.58
CA VAL A 9 2.11 8.30 33.17
C VAL A 9 0.84 7.44 33.00
N MET A 10 0.13 7.15 34.09
CA MET A 10 -1.13 6.37 34.08
C MET A 10 -2.38 7.25 34.25
N GLU A 11 -2.31 8.54 33.94
CA GLU A 11 -3.53 9.34 33.75
C GLU A 11 -4.05 9.05 32.34
N MET A 12 -5.05 8.15 32.23
CA MET A 12 -5.79 7.92 30.98
C MET A 12 -6.31 9.27 30.48
N THR A 13 -5.81 9.74 29.34
CA THR A 13 -6.23 11.00 28.76
C THR A 13 -7.61 10.81 28.13
N LYS A 14 -8.67 11.07 28.91
CA LYS A 14 -10.04 11.12 28.41
C LYS A 14 -10.26 12.43 27.64
N TYR A 15 -10.45 12.31 26.33
CA TYR A 15 -10.83 13.45 25.48
C TYR A 15 -12.36 13.46 25.32
N GLU A 16 -13.05 14.48 25.84
CA GLU A 16 -14.46 14.72 25.54
C GLU A 16 -14.57 15.49 24.22
N PHE A 17 -15.15 14.86 23.20
CA PHE A 17 -15.36 15.48 21.88
C PHE A 17 -16.73 16.16 21.77
N GLU A 18 -16.83 17.18 20.92
CA GLU A 18 -18.09 17.88 20.63
C GLU A 18 -19.20 16.93 20.16
N LYS A 19 -20.39 17.10 20.75
CA LYS A 19 -21.61 16.35 20.43
C LYS A 19 -21.98 16.54 18.95
N GLY A 20 -21.65 15.56 18.12
CA GLY A 20 -22.02 15.53 16.70
C GLY A 20 -20.95 15.03 15.74
N SER A 21 -19.69 14.90 16.19
CA SER A 21 -18.60 14.40 15.35
C SER A 21 -18.81 12.95 14.92
N GLU A 22 -18.90 12.69 13.60
CA GLU A 22 -18.92 11.33 13.03
C GLU A 22 -17.67 10.53 13.39
N ILE A 23 -16.55 11.24 13.60
CA ILE A 23 -15.25 10.67 13.97
C ILE A 23 -15.35 10.05 15.37
N ALA A 24 -16.01 10.73 16.32
CA ALA A 24 -16.20 10.23 17.67
C ALA A 24 -17.08 8.97 17.71
N LYS A 25 -18.15 8.93 16.89
CA LYS A 25 -19.00 7.73 16.73
C LYS A 25 -18.27 6.55 16.09
N SER A 26 -17.27 6.80 15.25
CA SER A 26 -16.49 5.75 14.57
C SER A 26 -15.38 5.14 15.43
N LEU A 27 -15.03 5.81 16.53
CA LEU A 27 -14.00 5.42 17.49
C LEU A 27 -14.61 4.72 18.71
N ASP A 28 -15.78 5.18 19.17
CA ASP A 28 -16.57 4.54 20.23
C ASP A 28 -17.11 3.18 19.75
N THR A 29 -16.38 2.11 20.10
CA THR A 29 -16.66 0.75 19.60
C THR A 29 -17.59 0.00 20.55
N ASN A 30 -17.64 0.40 21.81
CA ASN A 30 -18.46 -0.23 22.85
C ASN A 30 -19.79 0.52 23.13
N GLY A 31 -19.99 1.70 22.55
CA GLY A 31 -21.20 2.51 22.65
C GLY A 31 -21.37 3.25 23.98
N ASP A 32 -20.29 3.39 24.75
CA ASP A 32 -20.32 4.02 26.09
C ASP A 32 -20.13 5.55 26.05
N LYS A 33 -19.93 6.13 24.85
CA LYS A 33 -19.70 7.56 24.58
C LYS A 33 -18.39 8.10 25.16
N ILE A 34 -17.48 7.24 25.61
CA ILE A 34 -16.17 7.57 26.16
C ILE A 34 -15.11 6.87 25.32
N ILE A 35 -14.42 7.62 24.47
CA ILE A 35 -13.31 7.05 23.69
C ILE A 35 -12.12 6.83 24.61
N THR A 36 -11.74 5.57 24.77
CA THR A 36 -10.57 5.16 25.52
C THR A 36 -9.31 5.15 24.64
N ASP A 37 -8.14 5.33 25.25
CA ASP A 37 -6.85 5.23 24.54
C ASP A 37 -6.71 3.89 23.79
N LYS A 38 -7.32 2.82 24.33
CA LYS A 38 -7.37 1.50 23.70
C LYS A 38 -8.17 1.50 22.40
N GLU A 39 -9.30 2.19 22.35
CA GLU A 39 -10.12 2.31 21.13
C GLU A 39 -9.41 3.12 20.05
N PHE A 40 -8.69 4.17 20.46
CA PHE A 40 -7.86 4.96 19.55
C PHE A 40 -6.75 4.11 18.92
N LEU A 41 -5.98 3.39 19.73
CA LEU A 41 -4.92 2.48 19.25
C LEU A 41 -5.46 1.36 18.37
N MET A 42 -6.63 0.81 18.71
CA MET A 42 -7.30 -0.22 17.91
C MET A 42 -7.68 0.32 16.52
N LYS A 43 -8.25 1.54 16.45
CA LYS A 43 -8.63 2.16 15.19
C LYS A 43 -7.43 2.55 14.34
N GLU A 44 -6.38 3.09 14.95
CA GLU A 44 -5.12 3.40 14.28
C GLU A 44 -4.51 2.12 13.65
N ARG A 45 -4.47 1.02 14.40
CA ARG A 45 -3.99 -0.26 13.89
C ARG A 45 -4.84 -0.78 12.74
N MET A 46 -6.16 -0.64 12.83
CA MET A 46 -7.09 -1.05 11.76
C MET A 46 -6.84 -0.25 10.47
N ILE A 47 -6.74 1.08 10.56
CA ILE A 47 -6.44 1.95 9.41
C ILE A 47 -5.08 1.61 8.79
N PHE A 48 -4.08 1.35 9.63
CA PHE A 48 -2.76 0.93 9.17
C PHE A 48 -2.84 -0.38 8.36
N LEU A 49 -3.53 -1.40 8.88
CA LEU A 49 -3.70 -2.69 8.20
C LEU A 49 -4.47 -2.54 6.89
N GLU A 50 -5.54 -1.74 6.84
CA GLU A 50 -6.28 -1.45 5.61
C GLU A 50 -5.42 -0.76 4.55
N ASN A 51 -4.55 0.17 4.97
CA ASN A 51 -3.63 0.85 4.06
C ASN A 51 -2.55 -0.09 3.53
N GLU A 52 -2.03 -1.01 4.35
CA GLU A 52 -1.10 -2.03 3.91
C GLU A 52 -1.75 -3.00 2.92
N ASP A 53 -2.97 -3.45 3.18
CA ASP A 53 -3.72 -4.35 2.30
C ASP A 53 -3.98 -3.70 0.93
N LYS A 54 -4.48 -2.46 0.91
CA LYS A 54 -4.65 -1.68 -0.32
C LYS A 54 -3.36 -1.53 -1.12
N LYS A 55 -2.22 -1.35 -0.44
CA LYS A 55 -0.91 -1.26 -1.08
C LYS A 55 -0.49 -2.59 -1.72
N GLN A 56 -0.73 -3.72 -1.04
CA GLN A 56 -0.46 -5.05 -1.59
C GLN A 56 -1.34 -5.35 -2.80
N ASP A 57 -2.62 -4.96 -2.75
CA ASP A 57 -3.53 -5.05 -3.88
C ASP A 57 -3.04 -4.24 -5.08
N GLN A 58 -2.61 -3.00 -4.87
CA GLN A 58 -2.04 -2.17 -5.93
C GLN A 58 -0.80 -2.82 -6.57
N GLN A 59 0.08 -3.42 -5.77
CA GLN A 59 1.24 -4.16 -6.30
C GLN A 59 0.80 -5.37 -7.13
N ARG A 60 -0.18 -6.14 -6.66
CA ARG A 60 -0.72 -7.28 -7.39
C ARG A 60 -1.28 -6.83 -8.73
N TYR A 61 -2.11 -5.79 -8.75
CA TYR A 61 -2.68 -5.24 -9.98
C TYR A 61 -1.61 -4.72 -10.95
N LEU A 62 -0.61 -3.99 -10.46
CA LEU A 62 0.49 -3.48 -11.27
C LEU A 62 1.26 -4.63 -11.95
N VAL A 63 1.60 -5.67 -11.19
CA VAL A 63 2.32 -6.85 -11.70
C VAL A 63 1.48 -7.58 -12.73
N TRP A 64 0.20 -7.87 -12.43
CA TRP A 64 -0.69 -8.55 -13.37
C TRP A 64 -0.91 -7.77 -14.66
N PHE A 65 -1.13 -6.46 -14.55
CA PHE A 65 -1.33 -5.60 -15.70
C PHE A 65 -0.11 -5.64 -16.63
N SER A 66 1.11 -5.52 -16.08
CA SER A 66 2.31 -5.57 -16.92
C SER A 66 2.59 -6.96 -17.48
N ALA A 67 2.44 -8.01 -16.66
CA ALA A 67 2.64 -9.38 -17.13
C ALA A 67 1.68 -9.72 -18.27
N LEU A 68 0.41 -9.34 -18.15
CA LEU A 68 -0.59 -9.53 -19.21
C LEU A 68 -0.27 -8.68 -20.44
N SER A 69 0.09 -7.41 -20.23
CA SER A 69 0.45 -6.48 -21.32
C SER A 69 1.61 -7.02 -22.16
N VAL A 70 2.72 -7.42 -21.52
CA VAL A 70 3.89 -7.98 -22.21
C VAL A 70 3.54 -9.31 -22.89
N THR A 71 2.75 -10.16 -22.23
CA THR A 71 2.31 -11.44 -22.80
C THR A 71 1.47 -11.24 -24.06
N ILE A 72 0.45 -10.38 -24.00
CA ILE A 72 -0.41 -10.06 -25.15
C ILE A 72 0.43 -9.47 -26.28
N PHE A 73 1.33 -8.55 -25.97
CA PHE A 73 2.22 -7.94 -26.95
C PHE A 73 3.06 -9.00 -27.70
N ILE A 74 3.68 -9.94 -26.99
CA ILE A 74 4.45 -11.04 -27.60
C ILE A 74 3.54 -11.94 -28.45
N VAL A 75 2.37 -12.32 -27.92
CA VAL A 75 1.42 -13.18 -28.66
C VAL A 75 0.98 -12.52 -29.96
N VAL A 76 0.66 -11.22 -29.94
CA VAL A 76 0.28 -10.46 -31.13
C VAL A 76 1.40 -10.44 -32.16
N LEU A 77 2.65 -10.20 -31.75
CA LEU A 77 3.81 -10.22 -32.65
C LEU A 77 4.08 -11.59 -33.29
N MET A 78 3.69 -12.68 -32.63
CA MET A 78 3.83 -14.05 -33.14
C MET A 78 2.68 -14.47 -34.09
N THR A 79 1.64 -13.65 -34.22
CA THR A 79 0.53 -13.96 -35.14
C THR A 79 0.93 -13.67 -36.60
N PRO A 80 0.37 -14.40 -37.58
CA PRO A 80 0.63 -14.15 -39.00
C PRO A 80 0.02 -12.83 -39.52
N ILE A 81 -0.67 -12.07 -38.67
CA ILE A 81 -1.33 -10.80 -39.00
C ILE A 81 -0.29 -9.70 -39.25
N ILE A 82 0.90 -9.82 -38.63
CA ILE A 82 1.96 -8.82 -38.72
C ILE A 82 3.06 -9.32 -39.68
N PRO A 83 3.33 -8.60 -40.80
CA PRO A 83 4.42 -8.94 -41.71
C PRO A 83 5.80 -8.86 -41.04
N VAL A 84 6.71 -9.73 -41.45
CA VAL A 84 8.06 -9.84 -40.89
C VAL A 84 8.85 -8.52 -41.05
N GLU A 85 8.65 -7.80 -42.14
CA GLU A 85 9.28 -6.50 -42.38
C GLU A 85 8.87 -5.50 -41.28
N ARG A 86 7.60 -5.51 -40.86
CA ARG A 86 7.11 -4.62 -39.78
C ARG A 86 7.68 -5.03 -38.42
N ILE A 87 7.89 -6.31 -38.17
CA ILE A 87 8.51 -6.80 -36.93
C ILE A 87 9.93 -6.25 -36.79
N SER A 88 10.70 -6.21 -37.89
CA SER A 88 12.07 -5.67 -37.87
C SER A 88 12.14 -4.17 -37.52
N HIS A 89 11.13 -3.39 -37.90
CA HIS A 89 11.02 -1.98 -37.53
C HIS A 89 10.55 -1.78 -36.08
N LEU A 90 9.75 -2.71 -35.56
CA LEU A 90 9.17 -2.63 -34.22
C LEU A 90 10.06 -3.24 -33.13
N SER A 91 11.03 -4.09 -33.46
CA SER A 91 11.87 -4.81 -32.48
C SER A 91 12.60 -3.86 -31.52
N GLY A 92 13.19 -2.77 -32.02
CA GLY A 92 13.89 -1.80 -31.18
C GLY A 92 12.96 -1.08 -30.19
N ILE A 93 11.74 -0.74 -30.62
CA ILE A 93 10.74 -0.11 -29.75
C ILE A 93 10.17 -1.14 -28.75
N ALA A 94 9.97 -2.38 -29.19
CA ALA A 94 9.52 -3.50 -28.39
C ALA A 94 10.44 -3.76 -27.19
N GLU A 95 11.75 -3.82 -27.43
CA GLU A 95 12.74 -4.03 -26.37
C GLU A 95 12.72 -2.92 -25.32
N ILE A 96 12.72 -1.64 -25.75
CA ILE A 96 12.65 -0.48 -24.84
C ILE A 96 11.35 -0.52 -24.03
N TRP A 97 10.24 -0.89 -24.66
CA TRP A 97 8.95 -0.97 -24.00
C TRP A 97 8.90 -2.07 -22.93
N VAL A 98 9.43 -3.28 -23.22
CA VAL A 98 9.52 -4.37 -22.25
C VAL A 98 10.42 -3.99 -21.07
N ILE A 99 11.61 -3.43 -21.36
CA ILE A 99 12.56 -3.02 -20.32
C ILE A 99 11.95 -1.90 -19.45
N SER A 100 11.26 -0.94 -20.05
CA SER A 100 10.61 0.15 -19.31
C SER A 100 9.50 -0.36 -18.39
N ASN A 101 8.68 -1.31 -18.85
CA ASN A 101 7.65 -1.96 -18.02
C ASN A 101 8.27 -2.64 -16.79
N MET A 102 9.34 -3.41 -17.00
CA MET A 102 10.05 -4.08 -15.90
C MET A 102 10.73 -3.11 -14.97
N GLY A 103 11.28 -2.02 -15.49
CA GLY A 103 11.90 -0.94 -14.71
C GLY A 103 10.91 -0.31 -13.73
N VAL A 104 9.74 0.10 -14.21
CA VAL A 104 8.71 0.74 -13.36
C VAL A 104 8.26 -0.18 -12.23
N ILE A 105 7.99 -1.45 -12.54
CA ILE A 105 7.58 -2.43 -11.52
C ILE A 105 8.71 -2.70 -10.53
N GLY A 106 9.92 -2.93 -11.04
CA GLY A 106 11.11 -3.19 -10.24
C GLY A 106 11.38 -2.04 -9.26
N SER A 107 11.26 -0.79 -9.71
CA SER A 107 11.38 0.38 -8.84
C SER A 107 10.28 0.43 -7.78
N PHE A 108 9.01 0.21 -8.14
CA PHE A 108 7.90 0.30 -7.19
C PHE A 108 7.94 -0.79 -6.10
N ILE A 109 8.23 -2.03 -6.49
CA ILE A 109 8.41 -3.14 -5.55
C ILE A 109 9.68 -2.92 -4.74
N GLY A 110 10.79 -2.57 -5.38
CA GLY A 110 12.07 -2.32 -4.72
C GLY A 110 11.99 -1.25 -3.63
N PHE A 111 11.41 -0.09 -3.92
CA PHE A 111 11.21 0.98 -2.93
C PHE A 111 10.25 0.55 -1.82
N THR A 112 9.23 -0.25 -2.12
CA THR A 112 8.35 -0.78 -1.06
C THR A 112 9.08 -1.73 -0.12
N GLN A 113 9.93 -2.62 -0.64
CA GLN A 113 10.69 -3.56 0.19
C GLN A 113 11.71 -2.83 1.08
N ILE A 114 12.37 -1.80 0.55
CA ILE A 114 13.26 -0.93 1.34
C ILE A 114 12.48 -0.24 2.47
N ALA A 115 11.31 0.33 2.17
CA ALA A 115 10.47 0.97 3.18
C ALA A 115 10.00 -0.02 4.26
N LYS A 116 9.61 -1.24 3.86
CA LYS A 116 9.21 -2.30 4.79
C LYS A 116 10.37 -2.72 5.70
N ARG A 117 11.58 -2.87 5.15
CA ARG A 117 12.77 -3.21 5.92
C ARG A 117 13.09 -2.14 6.98
N LYS A 118 13.05 -0.86 6.60
CA LYS A 118 13.29 0.26 7.53
C LYS A 118 12.33 0.28 8.72
N ASN A 119 11.08 -0.18 8.54
CA ASN A 119 10.10 -0.25 9.62
C ASN A 119 10.36 -1.42 10.58
N MET A 120 11.06 -2.48 10.16
CA MET A 120 11.41 -3.62 11.02
C MET A 120 12.69 -3.38 11.84
N GLU A 121 13.54 -2.44 11.42
CA GLU A 121 14.78 -2.06 12.11
C GLU A 121 14.55 -0.99 13.20
N LYS A 122 13.32 -0.47 13.34
CA LYS A 122 12.90 0.50 14.37
C LYS A 122 12.10 -0.20 15.47
#